data_AF-A0A0H2UA31-F1
#
_entry.id   AF-A0A0H2UA31-F1
#
_cell.length_a   1.000
_cell.length_b   1.000
_cell.length_c   1.000
_cell.angle_alpha   90.00
_cell.angle_beta   90.00
_cell.angle_gamma   90.00
#
_symmetry.space_group_name_H-M   'P 1'
#
loop_
_entity.id
_entity.type
_entity.pdbx_description
1 polymer ?
#
loop_
_entity_poly.entity_id
_entity_poly.type
_entity_poly.pdbx_seq_one_letter_code
_entity_poly.pdbx_strand_id
1 'polypeptide(L)'
;LVTEPEYLQGLIGAIYEFLGYTSEGVKSESAEDVPPIEQVLIANINSKNQIVLSGDLGRIKTLLAHVRQFLGHDPRAVRLNSDSPFHSPIMRPAVAVMQRLLAGKSETPGREGEDVVTFPTDIPCVSNISARPFGSKAELKDLLARQCLETVRWWDSIRYLDQEEKVRRWIGIGPGKVGRNLVGKEVGMRGKGLVKGAGVWAITDPSEIEEALRGLEETESVVDEEEGED
;
A
#
# COMPACT_ATOMS: atom_id res chain seq x y z
N LEU A 1 10.18 4.50 6.48
CA LEU A 1 11.49 3.86 6.74
C LEU A 1 11.92 3.11 5.48
N VAL A 2 13.19 3.18 5.14
CA VAL A 2 13.80 2.41 4.04
C VAL A 2 14.98 1.64 4.60
N THR A 3 15.07 0.36 4.28
CA THR A 3 16.09 -0.59 4.76
C THR A 3 16.49 -1.48 3.59
N GLU A 4 17.51 -2.29 3.73
CA GLU A 4 17.90 -3.30 2.76
C GLU A 4 16.92 -4.49 2.84
N PRO A 5 16.56 -5.13 1.71
CA PRO A 5 15.45 -6.09 1.67
C PRO A 5 15.52 -7.23 2.69
N GLU A 6 16.73 -7.75 2.93
CA GLU A 6 17.02 -8.84 3.85
C GLU A 6 16.69 -8.49 5.32
N TYR A 7 16.65 -7.21 5.68
CA TYR A 7 16.36 -6.77 7.04
C TYR A 7 14.91 -6.33 7.25
N LEU A 8 14.10 -6.22 6.19
CA LEU A 8 12.73 -5.71 6.32
C LEU A 8 11.88 -6.58 7.27
N GLN A 9 11.97 -7.91 7.15
CA GLN A 9 11.19 -8.81 8.01
C GLN A 9 11.63 -8.70 9.47
N GLY A 10 12.94 -8.64 9.73
CA GLY A 10 13.47 -8.42 11.08
C GLY A 10 13.04 -7.08 11.66
N LEU A 11 13.04 -6.02 10.84
CA LEU A 11 12.57 -4.69 11.21
C LEU A 11 11.08 -4.70 11.59
N ILE A 12 10.22 -5.31 10.77
CA ILE A 12 8.79 -5.43 11.05
C ILE A 12 8.55 -6.21 12.34
N GLY A 13 9.26 -7.32 12.53
CA GLY A 13 9.21 -8.12 13.76
C GLY A 13 9.57 -7.31 15.01
N ALA A 14 10.70 -6.59 14.96
CA ALA A 14 11.14 -5.74 16.08
C ALA A 14 10.17 -4.59 16.37
N ILE A 15 9.55 -4.02 15.34
CA ILE A 15 8.50 -3.01 15.52
C ILE A 15 7.31 -3.61 16.24
N TYR A 16 6.84 -4.80 15.83
CA TYR A 16 5.73 -5.47 16.51
C TYR A 16 6.06 -5.85 17.95
N GLU A 17 7.26 -6.36 18.23
CA GLU A 17 7.72 -6.65 19.58
C GLU A 17 7.76 -5.41 20.46
N PHE A 18 8.33 -4.31 19.96
CA PHE A 18 8.39 -3.03 20.69
C PHE A 18 6.99 -2.46 20.99
N LEU A 19 6.03 -2.67 20.07
CA LEU A 19 4.66 -2.21 20.23
C LEU A 19 3.80 -3.16 21.08
N GLY A 20 4.36 -4.26 21.58
CA GLY A 20 3.65 -5.21 22.46
C GLY A 20 2.75 -6.21 21.74
N TYR A 21 3.05 -6.53 20.47
CA TYR A 21 2.36 -7.58 19.70
C TYR A 21 2.99 -8.97 19.84
N THR A 22 3.77 -9.24 20.90
CA THR A 22 4.33 -10.56 21.14
C THR A 22 3.30 -11.51 21.74
N SER A 23 3.08 -12.61 21.02
CA SER A 23 2.46 -13.84 21.51
C SER A 23 3.09 -14.28 22.84
N GLU A 24 2.23 -14.48 23.84
CA GLU A 24 2.45 -15.19 25.11
C GLU A 24 3.57 -14.66 26.04
N GLY A 25 3.15 -14.00 27.13
CA GLY A 25 3.82 -14.20 28.42
C GLY A 25 4.30 -12.98 29.21
N VAL A 26 4.27 -11.77 28.67
CA VAL A 26 4.65 -10.56 29.43
C VAL A 26 3.48 -9.58 29.43
N LYS A 27 3.04 -9.17 30.61
CA LYS A 27 2.16 -7.99 30.79
C LYS A 27 2.96 -6.73 30.41
N SER A 28 3.32 -6.56 29.14
CA SER A 28 3.58 -5.23 28.60
C SER A 28 2.23 -4.55 28.45
N GLU A 29 2.14 -3.25 28.75
CA GLU A 29 0.99 -2.42 28.38
C GLU A 29 0.60 -2.82 26.94
N SER A 30 -0.55 -3.48 26.81
CA SER A 30 -1.01 -3.91 25.50
C SER A 30 -1.20 -2.67 24.65
N ALA A 31 -1.14 -2.77 23.32
CA ALA A 31 -1.48 -1.64 22.47
C ALA A 31 -2.87 -1.05 22.80
N GLU A 32 -3.74 -1.81 23.49
CA GLU A 32 -5.05 -1.36 23.98
C GLU A 32 -4.99 -0.48 25.26
N ASP A 33 -3.95 -0.61 26.08
CA ASP A 33 -3.74 0.18 27.30
C ASP A 33 -3.17 1.58 27.02
N VAL A 34 -2.59 1.78 25.82
CA VAL A 34 -2.05 3.06 25.35
C VAL A 34 -3.16 3.85 24.64
N PRO A 35 -3.40 5.13 24.98
CA PRO A 35 -4.38 5.95 24.27
C PRO A 35 -4.12 5.95 22.76
N PRO A 36 -5.15 5.91 21.88
CA PRO A 36 -4.95 5.85 20.43
C PRO A 36 -4.02 6.93 19.85
N ILE A 37 -3.99 8.11 20.47
CA ILE A 37 -3.13 9.24 20.08
C ILE A 37 -1.63 8.98 20.30
N GLU A 38 -1.30 8.06 21.20
CA GLU A 38 0.06 7.64 21.52
C GLU A 38 0.43 6.32 20.83
N GLN A 39 -0.48 5.69 20.08
CA GLN A 39 -0.17 4.44 19.38
C GLN A 39 0.66 4.72 18.12
N VAL A 40 1.53 3.77 17.77
CA VAL A 40 2.32 3.77 16.54
C VAL A 40 2.04 2.46 15.81
N LEU A 41 1.76 2.52 14.51
CA LEU A 41 1.53 1.35 13.67
C LEU A 41 2.32 1.44 12.37
N ILE A 42 2.47 0.29 11.72
CA ILE A 42 2.86 0.22 10.31
C ILE A 42 1.64 0.60 9.47
N ALA A 43 1.66 1.81 8.90
CA ALA A 43 0.60 2.32 8.04
C ALA A 43 0.65 1.70 6.64
N ASN A 44 1.85 1.48 6.10
CA ASN A 44 2.01 0.93 4.75
C ASN A 44 3.21 0.00 4.67
N ILE A 45 3.07 -1.06 3.87
CA ILE A 45 4.16 -1.90 3.36
C ILE A 45 4.24 -1.66 1.86
N ASN A 46 5.17 -0.80 1.44
CA ASN A 46 5.22 -0.26 0.07
C ASN A 46 6.13 -1.02 -0.88
N SER A 47 7.14 -1.71 -0.35
CA SER A 47 8.04 -2.57 -1.14
C SER A 47 8.73 -3.55 -0.22
N LYS A 48 9.53 -4.46 -0.79
CA LYS A 48 10.46 -5.33 -0.07
C LYS A 48 11.45 -4.62 0.85
N ASN A 49 11.50 -3.29 0.83
CA ASN A 49 12.53 -2.52 1.50
C ASN A 49 12.01 -1.16 2.05
N GLN A 50 10.70 -0.92 2.02
CA GLN A 50 10.09 0.34 2.45
C GLN A 50 8.77 0.12 3.19
N ILE A 51 8.69 0.69 4.40
CA ILE A 51 7.46 0.79 5.20
C ILE A 51 7.17 2.23 5.62
N VAL A 52 5.94 2.50 6.04
CA VAL A 52 5.53 3.79 6.63
C VAL A 52 5.04 3.54 8.04
N LEU A 53 5.50 4.35 8.99
CA LEU A 53 4.96 4.38 10.35
C LEU A 53 4.03 5.58 10.50
N SER A 54 2.93 5.39 11.22
CA SER A 54 1.94 6.43 11.54
C SER A 54 1.60 6.37 13.01
N GLY A 55 1.44 7.53 13.65
CA GLY A 55 1.22 7.65 15.09
C GLY A 55 1.99 8.79 15.74
N ASP A 56 2.18 8.69 17.06
CA ASP A 56 2.92 9.71 17.82
C ASP A 56 4.39 9.80 17.38
N LEU A 57 4.83 11.03 17.08
CA LEU A 57 6.18 11.29 16.59
C LEU A 57 7.25 11.04 17.65
N GLY A 58 6.95 11.27 18.93
CA GLY A 58 7.86 10.99 20.04
C GLY A 58 8.16 9.50 20.13
N ARG A 59 7.12 8.67 20.14
CA ARG A 59 7.21 7.21 20.20
C ARG A 59 7.81 6.61 18.94
N ILE A 60 7.55 7.16 17.75
CA ILE A 60 8.26 6.77 16.52
C ILE A 60 9.77 6.99 16.68
N LYS A 61 10.21 8.12 17.26
CA LYS A 61 11.65 8.38 17.48
C LYS A 61 12.24 7.38 18.48
N THR A 62 11.54 7.07 19.57
CA THR A 62 11.97 6.07 20.56
C THR A 62 12.08 4.68 19.93
N LEU A 63 11.07 4.26 19.17
CA LEU A 63 11.07 3.01 18.41
C LEU A 63 12.29 2.93 17.48
N LEU A 64 12.58 4.00 16.73
CA LEU A 64 13.74 4.02 15.84
C LEU A 64 15.07 3.90 16.58
N ALA A 65 15.20 4.53 17.76
CA ALA A 65 16.39 4.38 18.60
C ALA A 65 16.56 2.93 19.08
N HIS A 66 15.47 2.28 19.49
CA HIS A 66 15.48 0.87 19.89
C HIS A 66 15.85 -0.05 18.73
N VAL A 67 15.20 0.09 17.58
CA VAL A 67 15.51 -0.68 16.37
C VAL A 67 17.00 -0.61 16.04
N ARG A 68 17.60 0.60 16.06
CA ARG A 68 19.04 0.80 15.80
C ARG A 68 19.92 0.08 16.81
N GLN A 69 19.56 0.17 18.09
CA GLN A 69 20.35 -0.38 19.17
C GLN A 69 20.32 -1.92 19.20
N PHE A 70 19.17 -2.53 18.92
CA PHE A 70 18.97 -3.97 19.09
C PHE A 70 19.13 -4.78 17.79
N LEU A 71 18.84 -4.21 16.62
CA LEU A 71 19.01 -4.92 15.34
C LEU A 71 20.39 -4.67 14.70
N GLY A 72 21.21 -3.76 15.24
CA GLY A 72 22.50 -3.40 14.67
C GLY A 72 22.40 -2.78 13.26
N HIS A 73 21.19 -2.42 12.84
CA HIS A 73 20.88 -1.84 11.54
C HIS A 73 20.17 -0.50 11.73
N ASP A 74 20.61 0.52 11.00
CA ASP A 74 19.94 1.81 10.94
C ASP A 74 19.07 1.98 9.67
N PRO A 75 17.75 1.74 9.74
CA PRO A 75 16.88 2.03 8.61
C PRO A 75 16.80 3.54 8.39
N ARG A 76 16.92 3.97 7.13
CA ARG A 76 16.78 5.37 6.75
C ARG A 76 15.36 5.86 7.03
N ALA A 77 15.22 6.79 7.97
CA ALA A 77 13.96 7.42 8.32
C ALA A 77 13.79 8.77 7.61
N VAL A 78 12.63 9.00 7.00
CA VAL A 78 12.25 10.27 6.39
C VAL A 78 10.84 10.61 6.86
N ARG A 79 10.65 11.81 7.39
CA ARG A 79 9.31 12.33 7.76
C ARG A 79 8.56 12.71 6.48
N LEU A 80 7.35 12.19 6.32
CA LEU A 80 6.47 12.57 5.22
C LEU A 80 5.86 13.95 5.48
N ASN A 81 5.58 14.71 4.42
CA ASN A 81 4.86 15.98 4.49
C ASN A 81 3.35 15.74 4.60
N SER A 82 2.95 15.06 5.68
CA SER A 82 1.55 14.80 6.02
C SER A 82 1.41 14.90 7.52
N ASP A 83 0.48 15.74 7.97
CA ASP A 83 0.18 15.91 9.39
C ASP A 83 -1.03 15.05 9.83
N SER A 84 -1.57 14.24 8.91
CA SER A 84 -2.69 13.34 9.19
C SER A 84 -2.19 11.93 9.51
N PRO A 85 -2.61 11.32 10.63
CA PRO A 85 -2.14 10.00 11.03
C PRO A 85 -2.94 8.89 10.34
N PHE A 86 -2.95 8.88 9.00
CA PHE A 86 -3.65 7.86 8.22
C PHE A 86 -3.18 6.44 8.60
N HIS A 87 -4.08 5.47 8.49
CA HIS A 87 -3.81 4.06 8.80
C HIS A 87 -3.25 3.87 10.22
N SER A 88 -3.87 4.57 11.19
CA SER A 88 -3.51 4.48 12.60
C SER A 88 -4.76 4.46 13.49
N PRO A 89 -4.66 4.03 14.76
CA PRO A 89 -5.76 3.93 15.72
C PRO A 89 -6.51 5.25 15.93
N ILE A 90 -5.84 6.38 15.72
CA ILE A 90 -6.42 7.73 15.75
C ILE A 90 -7.56 7.86 14.73
N MET A 91 -7.50 7.13 13.61
CA MET A 91 -8.49 7.14 12.53
C MET A 91 -9.73 6.29 12.82
N ARG A 92 -9.85 5.64 13.99
CA ARG A 92 -11.02 4.82 14.35
C ARG A 92 -12.36 5.53 14.13
N PRO A 93 -12.54 6.83 14.46
CA PRO A 93 -13.79 7.54 14.15
C PRO A 93 -14.10 7.62 12.64
N ALA A 94 -13.07 7.68 11.79
CA ALA A 94 -13.25 7.73 10.33
C ALA A 94 -13.81 6.41 9.77
N VAL A 95 -13.54 5.27 10.41
CA VAL A 95 -14.14 3.98 10.03
C VAL A 95 -15.66 4.04 10.15
N ALA A 96 -16.17 4.55 11.28
CA ALA A 96 -17.61 4.67 11.49
C ALA A 96 -18.27 5.66 10.51
N VAL A 97 -17.59 6.76 10.19
CA VAL A 97 -18.04 7.71 9.16
C VAL A 97 -18.09 7.04 7.79
N MET A 98 -17.04 6.31 7.41
CA MET A 98 -16.97 5.60 6.14
C MET A 98 -18.07 4.53 6.03
N GLN A 99 -18.30 3.75 7.08
CA GLN A 99 -19.39 2.77 7.13
C GLN A 99 -20.76 3.42 6.92
N ARG A 100 -21.01 4.56 7.56
CA ARG A 100 -22.27 5.30 7.38
C ARG A 100 -22.42 5.80 5.94
N LEU A 101 -21.36 6.36 5.36
CA LEU A 101 -21.39 6.84 3.97
C LEU A 101 -21.64 5.68 3.00
N LEU A 102 -20.95 4.56 3.16
CA LEU A 102 -21.10 3.37 2.32
C LEU A 102 -22.46 2.68 2.48
N ALA A 103 -23.12 2.83 3.63
CA ALA A 103 -24.49 2.36 3.84
C ALA A 103 -25.55 3.28 3.21
N GLY A 104 -25.16 4.51 2.87
CA GLY A 104 -26.01 5.51 2.24
C GLY A 104 -26.32 5.21 0.77
N LYS A 105 -26.93 6.21 0.12
CA LYS A 105 -27.20 6.21 -1.31
C LYS A 105 -26.22 7.14 -2.02
N SER A 106 -25.93 6.84 -3.28
CA SER A 106 -25.12 7.70 -4.13
C SER A 106 -25.76 9.08 -4.26
N GLU A 107 -24.93 10.12 -4.14
CA GLU A 107 -25.28 11.53 -4.40
C GLU A 107 -24.72 11.98 -5.76
N THR A 108 -24.13 11.07 -6.54
CA THR A 108 -23.62 11.38 -7.88
C THR A 108 -24.77 11.67 -8.85
N PRO A 109 -24.71 12.78 -9.61
CA PRO A 109 -25.72 13.10 -10.61
C PRO A 109 -25.98 11.95 -11.59
N GLY A 110 -27.24 11.54 -11.72
CA GLY A 110 -27.67 10.43 -12.56
C GLY A 110 -27.57 9.04 -11.91
N ARG A 111 -27.16 8.95 -10.63
CA ARG A 111 -27.11 7.73 -9.82
C ARG A 111 -27.77 7.92 -8.46
N GLU A 112 -28.58 8.95 -8.30
CA GLU A 112 -29.23 9.28 -7.04
C GLU A 112 -30.11 8.11 -6.58
N GLY A 113 -29.97 7.71 -5.31
CA GLY A 113 -30.75 6.59 -4.76
C GLY A 113 -30.19 5.19 -5.06
N GLU A 114 -29.19 5.08 -5.94
CA GLU A 114 -28.40 3.86 -6.12
C GLU A 114 -27.48 3.62 -4.92
N ASP A 115 -26.91 2.41 -4.85
CA ASP A 115 -25.83 2.12 -3.91
C ASP A 115 -24.59 2.99 -4.22
N VAL A 116 -23.88 3.43 -3.18
CA VAL A 116 -22.64 4.22 -3.31
C VAL A 116 -21.54 3.44 -4.05
N VAL A 117 -21.59 2.10 -3.98
CA VAL A 117 -20.64 1.24 -4.70
C VAL A 117 -21.34 0.39 -5.76
N THR A 118 -20.72 0.30 -6.94
CA THR A 118 -21.11 -0.63 -7.99
C THR A 118 -20.46 -1.99 -7.73
N PHE A 119 -21.26 -3.06 -7.77
CA PHE A 119 -20.77 -4.43 -7.71
C PHE A 119 -21.70 -5.37 -8.51
N PRO A 120 -21.18 -6.32 -9.32
CA PRO A 120 -19.76 -6.59 -9.57
C PRO A 120 -19.05 -5.39 -10.23
N THR A 121 -17.73 -5.29 -10.07
CA THR A 121 -16.95 -4.20 -10.67
C THR A 121 -16.66 -4.54 -12.14
N ASP A 122 -16.79 -3.55 -13.02
CA ASP A 122 -16.45 -3.74 -14.45
C ASP A 122 -14.94 -3.96 -14.65
N ILE A 123 -14.14 -3.40 -13.75
CA ILE A 123 -12.69 -3.56 -13.69
C ILE A 123 -12.35 -4.29 -12.38
N PRO A 124 -11.62 -5.42 -12.42
CA PRO A 124 -11.14 -6.08 -11.22
C PRO A 124 -10.32 -5.11 -10.35
N CYS A 125 -10.60 -5.07 -9.06
CA CYS A 125 -9.92 -4.19 -8.12
C CYS A 125 -9.33 -5.00 -6.98
N VAL A 126 -8.12 -4.63 -6.53
CA VAL A 126 -7.41 -5.27 -5.42
C VAL A 126 -7.54 -4.40 -4.19
N SER A 127 -7.97 -4.98 -3.07
CA SER A 127 -8.05 -4.24 -1.80
C SER A 127 -6.66 -4.00 -1.22
N ASN A 128 -6.46 -2.79 -0.69
CA ASN A 128 -5.24 -2.45 0.06
C ASN A 128 -5.09 -3.23 1.38
N ILE A 129 -6.16 -3.82 1.89
CA ILE A 129 -6.15 -4.52 3.19
C ILE A 129 -5.95 -6.03 3.03
N SER A 130 -6.62 -6.65 2.06
CA SER A 130 -6.44 -8.09 1.79
C SER A 130 -5.32 -8.38 0.78
N ALA A 131 -4.89 -7.38 0.01
CA ALA A 131 -4.04 -7.54 -1.17
C ALA A 131 -4.61 -8.53 -2.20
N ARG A 132 -5.94 -8.69 -2.22
CA ARG A 132 -6.67 -9.60 -3.12
C ARG A 132 -7.96 -8.94 -3.62
N PRO A 133 -8.56 -9.45 -4.71
CA PRO A 133 -9.90 -9.07 -5.12
C PRO A 133 -10.92 -9.39 -4.02
N PHE A 134 -11.97 -8.59 -3.95
CA PHE A 134 -13.11 -8.83 -3.07
C PHE A 134 -14.20 -9.63 -3.81
N GLY A 135 -14.79 -10.60 -3.14
CA GLY A 135 -15.78 -11.53 -3.70
C GLY A 135 -17.23 -11.05 -3.58
N SER A 136 -17.49 -9.97 -2.82
CA SER A 136 -18.85 -9.44 -2.67
C SER A 136 -18.89 -7.94 -2.44
N LYS A 137 -20.07 -7.34 -2.68
CA LYS A 137 -20.36 -5.94 -2.34
C LYS A 137 -20.18 -5.65 -0.85
N ALA A 138 -20.58 -6.57 0.02
CA ALA A 138 -20.47 -6.40 1.47
C ALA A 138 -19.01 -6.37 1.91
N GLU A 139 -18.21 -7.29 1.36
CA GLU A 139 -16.76 -7.33 1.60
C GLU A 139 -16.05 -6.08 1.08
N LEU A 140 -16.40 -5.58 -0.12
CA LEU A 140 -15.89 -4.31 -0.63
C LEU A 140 -16.12 -3.16 0.36
N LYS A 141 -17.34 -3.02 0.89
CA LYS A 141 -17.67 -1.96 1.85
C LYS A 141 -16.92 -2.11 3.17
N ASP A 142 -16.79 -3.34 3.67
CA ASP A 142 -16.02 -3.62 4.88
C ASP A 142 -14.54 -3.24 4.71
N LEU A 143 -13.91 -3.69 3.61
CA LEU A 143 -12.51 -3.41 3.32
C LEU A 143 -12.25 -1.91 3.12
N LEU A 144 -13.16 -1.18 2.44
CA LEU A 144 -13.06 0.27 2.29
C LEU A 144 -13.12 1.01 3.63
N ALA A 145 -13.99 0.58 4.54
CA ALA A 145 -14.07 1.15 5.88
C ALA A 145 -12.81 0.86 6.71
N ARG A 146 -12.35 -0.40 6.70
CA ARG A 146 -11.14 -0.84 7.40
C ARG A 146 -9.88 -0.15 6.88
N GLN A 147 -9.84 0.20 5.60
CA GLN A 147 -8.72 0.92 5.00
C GLN A 147 -8.40 2.26 5.68
N CYS A 148 -9.36 2.91 6.33
CA CYS A 148 -9.09 4.13 7.10
C CYS A 148 -8.09 3.91 8.25
N LEU A 149 -8.03 2.69 8.78
CA LEU A 149 -7.33 2.32 10.01
C LEU A 149 -6.17 1.35 9.76
N GLU A 150 -6.38 0.37 8.89
CA GLU A 150 -5.47 -0.78 8.75
C GLU A 150 -4.32 -0.54 7.78
N THR A 151 -3.28 -1.36 7.94
CA THR A 151 -2.07 -1.32 7.12
C THR A 151 -2.39 -1.54 5.64
N VAL A 152 -1.91 -0.62 4.81
CA VAL A 152 -1.95 -0.76 3.35
C VAL A 152 -0.86 -1.72 2.91
N ARG A 153 -1.27 -2.88 2.39
CA ARG A 153 -0.42 -3.96 1.88
C ARG A 153 -0.10 -3.78 0.40
N TRP A 154 0.40 -2.58 0.03
CA TRP A 154 0.69 -2.22 -1.35
C TRP A 154 1.64 -3.22 -2.03
N TRP A 155 2.72 -3.60 -1.34
CA TRP A 155 3.71 -4.54 -1.89
C TRP A 155 3.08 -5.89 -2.25
N ASP A 156 2.25 -6.44 -1.36
CA ASP A 156 1.55 -7.70 -1.61
C ASP A 156 0.57 -7.59 -2.79
N SER A 157 -0.10 -6.44 -2.95
CA SER A 157 -0.99 -6.20 -4.08
C SER A 157 -0.24 -6.20 -5.42
N ILE A 158 0.92 -5.54 -5.49
CA ILE A 158 1.74 -5.51 -6.71
C ILE A 158 2.29 -6.91 -7.02
N ARG A 159 2.72 -7.65 -6.00
CA ARG A 159 3.17 -9.04 -6.17
C ARG A 159 2.07 -9.95 -6.67
N TYR A 160 0.86 -9.85 -6.12
CA TYR A 160 -0.31 -10.58 -6.62
C TYR A 160 -0.56 -10.28 -8.10
N LEU A 161 -0.62 -8.99 -8.46
CA LEU A 161 -0.86 -8.56 -9.83
C LEU A 161 0.25 -9.02 -10.81
N ASP A 162 1.52 -8.98 -10.41
CA ASP A 162 2.65 -9.39 -11.27
C ASP A 162 2.81 -10.92 -11.36
N GLN A 163 2.70 -11.63 -10.23
CA GLN A 163 3.06 -13.05 -10.11
C GLN A 163 1.87 -13.97 -10.40
N GLU A 164 0.67 -13.59 -9.98
CA GLU A 164 -0.55 -14.41 -10.14
C GLU A 164 -1.36 -13.95 -11.35
N GLU A 165 -1.69 -12.66 -11.45
CA GLU A 165 -2.47 -12.11 -12.57
C GLU A 165 -1.64 -11.80 -13.83
N LYS A 166 -0.31 -11.96 -13.74
CA LYS A 166 0.63 -11.77 -14.86
C LYS A 166 0.52 -10.40 -15.55
N VAL A 167 0.23 -9.33 -14.79
CA VAL A 167 0.21 -7.96 -15.31
C VAL A 167 1.60 -7.56 -15.78
N ARG A 168 1.70 -7.03 -17.01
CA ARG A 168 2.97 -6.59 -17.63
C ARG A 168 3.04 -5.11 -17.98
N ARG A 169 1.88 -4.48 -18.12
CA ARG A 169 1.74 -3.07 -18.47
C ARG A 169 1.07 -2.35 -17.32
N TRP A 170 1.76 -1.34 -16.80
CA TRP A 170 1.39 -0.64 -15.59
C TRP A 170 1.30 0.84 -15.90
N ILE A 171 0.19 1.47 -15.54
CA ILE A 171 0.01 2.91 -15.66
C ILE A 171 -0.41 3.47 -14.32
N GLY A 172 0.47 4.27 -13.71
CA GLY A 172 0.11 5.08 -12.55
C GLY A 172 -0.58 6.35 -13.01
N ILE A 173 -1.84 6.55 -12.63
CA ILE A 173 -2.59 7.78 -12.92
C ILE A 173 -2.68 8.59 -11.62
N GLY A 174 -2.35 9.86 -11.69
CA GLY A 174 -2.45 10.78 -10.56
C GLY A 174 -1.15 11.53 -10.25
N PRO A 175 -1.11 12.31 -9.16
CA PRO A 175 0.00 13.22 -8.90
C PRO A 175 1.29 12.49 -8.54
N GLY A 176 2.39 12.91 -9.18
CA GLY A 176 3.74 12.44 -8.87
C GLY A 176 4.03 11.02 -9.37
N LYS A 177 5.29 10.59 -9.20
CA LYS A 177 5.81 9.32 -9.80
C LYS A 177 6.11 8.24 -8.76
N VAL A 178 5.65 8.41 -7.51
CA VAL A 178 5.96 7.47 -6.42
C VAL A 178 5.39 6.08 -6.68
N GLY A 179 4.11 5.96 -7.03
CA GLY A 179 3.48 4.68 -7.34
C GLY A 179 4.19 3.94 -8.48
N ARG A 180 4.41 4.63 -9.60
CA ARG A 180 5.21 4.13 -10.73
C ARG A 180 6.60 3.65 -10.30
N ASN A 181 7.30 4.42 -9.47
CA ASN A 181 8.64 4.04 -9.01
C ASN A 181 8.63 2.84 -8.06
N LEU A 182 7.59 2.67 -7.24
CA LEU A 182 7.42 1.47 -6.39
C LEU A 182 7.15 0.24 -7.26
N VAL A 183 6.24 0.34 -8.22
CA VAL A 183 5.94 -0.74 -9.17
C VAL A 183 7.20 -1.14 -9.93
N GLY A 184 7.90 -0.20 -10.57
CA GLY A 184 9.09 -0.50 -11.36
C GLY A 184 10.27 -1.07 -10.57
N LYS A 185 10.33 -0.86 -9.25
CA LYS A 185 11.31 -1.52 -8.37
C LYS A 185 10.96 -2.99 -8.09
N GLU A 186 9.67 -3.32 -8.09
CA GLU A 186 9.18 -4.66 -7.78
C GLU A 186 9.20 -5.55 -9.02
N VAL A 187 8.56 -5.11 -10.10
CA VAL A 187 8.33 -5.93 -11.30
C VAL A 187 9.49 -5.87 -12.31
N GLY A 188 10.52 -5.09 -11.97
CA GLY A 188 11.60 -4.71 -12.88
C GLY A 188 11.16 -3.73 -13.96
N MET A 189 12.13 -3.20 -14.69
CA MET A 189 11.89 -2.51 -15.96
C MET A 189 12.11 -3.54 -17.07
N ARG A 190 11.05 -4.27 -17.43
CA ARG A 190 11.10 -5.31 -18.47
C ARG A 190 11.31 -4.64 -19.84
N GLY A 191 12.35 -5.03 -20.57
CA GLY A 191 12.69 -4.41 -21.86
C GLY A 191 13.62 -3.19 -21.77
N LYS A 192 14.57 -3.15 -20.81
CA LYS A 192 15.68 -2.19 -20.82
C LYS A 192 16.34 -2.15 -22.20
N GLY A 193 16.10 -1.07 -22.95
CA GLY A 193 16.71 -0.82 -24.27
C GLY A 193 15.77 -0.96 -25.47
N LEU A 194 14.55 -1.49 -25.30
CA LEU A 194 13.59 -1.68 -26.42
C LEU A 194 12.47 -0.62 -26.42
N VAL A 195 11.97 -0.21 -25.25
CA VAL A 195 10.84 0.75 -25.11
C VAL A 195 11.07 1.72 -23.96
N LYS A 196 10.76 3.01 -24.16
CA LYS A 196 10.81 4.03 -23.09
C LYS A 196 9.73 3.73 -22.05
N GLY A 197 10.13 3.42 -20.82
CA GLY A 197 9.21 3.11 -19.71
C GLY A 197 9.11 1.62 -19.36
N ALA A 198 9.55 0.72 -20.24
CA ALA A 198 9.79 -0.70 -19.94
C ALA A 198 8.61 -1.40 -19.23
N GLY A 199 7.38 -1.16 -19.72
CA GLY A 199 6.13 -1.70 -19.17
C GLY A 199 5.52 -0.90 -18.01
N VAL A 200 6.16 0.17 -17.53
CA VAL A 200 5.67 0.96 -16.38
C VAL A 200 5.68 2.44 -16.70
N TRP A 201 4.51 3.06 -16.78
CA TRP A 201 4.33 4.49 -17.07
C TRP A 201 3.61 5.22 -15.94
N ALA A 202 3.66 6.55 -15.99
CA ALA A 202 2.88 7.42 -15.13
C ALA A 202 2.26 8.54 -15.98
N ILE A 203 1.00 8.88 -15.70
CA ILE A 203 0.31 10.03 -16.26
C ILE A 203 0.02 10.97 -15.08
N THR A 204 0.89 11.96 -14.93
CA THR A 204 0.85 13.00 -13.89
C THR A 204 0.37 14.34 -14.43
N ASP A 205 0.46 14.52 -15.75
CA ASP A 205 -0.04 15.66 -16.52
C ASP A 205 -0.65 15.16 -17.84
N PRO A 206 -1.70 15.81 -18.40
CA PRO A 206 -2.29 15.40 -19.68
C PRO A 206 -1.30 15.30 -20.85
N SER A 207 -0.20 16.08 -20.83
CA SER A 207 0.84 16.00 -21.87
C SER A 207 1.59 14.66 -21.90
N GLU A 208 1.53 13.85 -20.83
CA GLU A 208 2.17 12.54 -20.75
C GLU A 208 1.30 11.41 -21.36
N ILE A 209 0.04 11.70 -21.73
CA ILE A 209 -0.90 10.69 -22.26
C ILE A 209 -0.39 10.09 -23.57
N GLU A 210 0.06 10.91 -24.52
CA GLU A 210 0.54 10.41 -25.82
C GLU A 210 1.79 9.54 -25.70
N GLU A 211 2.65 9.80 -24.71
CA GLU A 211 3.81 8.96 -24.44
C GLU A 211 3.37 7.61 -23.84
N ALA A 212 2.45 7.62 -22.88
CA ALA A 212 1.93 6.40 -22.27
C ALA A 212 1.20 5.50 -23.29
N LEU A 213 0.38 6.09 -24.17
CA LEU A 213 -0.33 5.35 -25.23
C LEU A 213 0.65 4.70 -26.22
N ARG A 214 1.65 5.45 -26.71
CA ARG A 214 2.70 4.87 -27.56
C ARG A 214 3.44 3.72 -26.88
N GLY A 215 3.78 3.87 -25.59
CA GLY A 215 4.39 2.80 -24.82
C GLY A 215 3.53 1.53 -24.72
N LEU A 216 2.21 1.68 -24.57
CA LEU A 216 1.27 0.55 -24.58
C LEU A 216 1.20 -0.16 -25.94
N GLU A 217 1.21 0.60 -27.04
CA GLU A 217 1.21 0.09 -28.42
C GLU A 217 2.53 -0.65 -28.72
N GLU A 218 3.67 -0.03 -28.41
CA GLU A 218 5.00 -0.61 -28.60
C GLU A 218 5.22 -1.92 -27.81
N THR A 219 4.46 -2.12 -26.73
CA THR A 219 4.54 -3.31 -25.88
C THR A 219 3.37 -4.26 -26.04
N GLU A 220 2.47 -4.04 -27.00
CA GLU A 220 1.27 -4.86 -27.17
C GLU A 220 1.59 -6.31 -27.50
N SER A 221 2.61 -6.54 -28.33
CA SER A 221 3.04 -7.87 -28.79
C SER A 221 4.22 -8.45 -28.00
N VAL A 222 4.72 -7.73 -27.00
CA VAL A 222 5.82 -8.20 -26.16
C VAL A 222 5.28 -9.26 -25.21
N VAL A 223 5.59 -10.52 -25.51
CA VAL A 223 5.35 -11.67 -24.63
C VAL A 223 6.58 -11.83 -23.73
N ASP A 224 6.39 -12.21 -22.47
CA ASP A 224 7.53 -12.66 -21.66
C ASP A 224 8.18 -13.83 -22.41
N GLU A 225 9.47 -13.72 -22.76
CA GLU A 225 10.26 -14.92 -22.99
C GLU A 225 10.15 -15.71 -21.69
N GLU A 226 9.55 -16.91 -21.74
CA GLU A 226 9.61 -17.84 -20.61
C GLU A 226 11.07 -17.88 -20.17
N GLU A 227 11.34 -17.65 -18.88
CA GLU A 227 12.66 -17.91 -18.31
C GLU A 227 12.99 -19.35 -18.68
N GLY A 228 13.81 -19.50 -19.72
CA GLY A 228 14.18 -20.78 -20.27
C GLY A 228 14.72 -21.65 -19.16
N GLU A 229 14.24 -22.89 -19.15
CA GLU A 229 14.88 -23.99 -18.43
C GLU A 229 16.39 -23.98 -18.75
N ASP A 230 17.22 -23.68 -17.74
CA ASP A 230 18.63 -24.06 -17.65
C ASP A 230 18.99 -24.33 -16.19
#